data_AF-A0A2T4IE40-F1
#
_entry.id   AF-A0A2T4IE40-F1
#
_cell.length_a   1.000
_cell.length_b   1.000
_cell.length_c   1.000
_cell.angle_alpha   90.00
_cell.angle_beta   90.00
_cell.angle_gamma   90.00
#
_symmetry.space_group_name_H-M   'P 1'
#
loop_
_entity.id
_entity.type
_entity.pdbx_description
1 polymer ?
#
loop_
_entity_poly.entity_id
_entity_poly.type
_entity_poly.pdbx_seq_one_letter_code
_entity_poly.pdbx_strand_id
1 'polypeptide(L)'
;MTQQALNNTLALTLLHGATFSATLFDSVLAAYRDELRAALEPDEDDALLCLVVEGREVAIWLLETDGSEHANEAARQRLQQMWAESYSGNVRELIPGFVELLDQGMLAVGGVKWS
;
A
#
# COMPACT_ATOMS: atom_id res chain seq x y z
N MET A 1 17.50 -3.61 -3.55
CA MET A 1 17.39 -3.89 -2.10
C MET A 1 17.16 -5.38 -1.91
N THR A 2 17.40 -6.01 -0.76
CA THR A 2 17.08 -7.45 -0.58
C THR A 2 15.63 -7.64 -0.16
N GLN A 3 15.02 -8.79 -0.46
CA GLN A 3 13.67 -9.14 0.00
C GLN A 3 13.51 -9.04 1.53
N GLN A 4 14.54 -9.45 2.29
CA GLN A 4 14.54 -9.30 3.75
C GLN A 4 14.50 -7.82 4.18
N ALA A 5 15.23 -6.94 3.49
CA ALA A 5 15.21 -5.51 3.77
C ALA A 5 13.87 -4.87 3.35
N LEU A 6 13.26 -5.30 2.24
CA LEU A 6 11.90 -4.89 1.84
C LEU A 6 10.88 -5.28 2.91
N ASN A 7 10.88 -6.54 3.35
CA ASN A 7 9.97 -7.03 4.36
C ASN A 7 10.07 -6.22 5.66
N ASN A 8 11.31 -6.02 6.16
CA ASN A 8 11.54 -5.23 7.37
C ASN A 8 11.08 -3.78 7.22
N THR A 9 11.37 -3.12 6.09
CA THR A 9 10.94 -1.75 5.83
C THR A 9 9.41 -1.63 5.80
N LEU A 10 8.72 -2.55 5.12
CA LEU A 10 7.26 -2.57 5.08
C LEU A 10 6.65 -2.84 6.44
N ALA A 11 7.17 -3.82 7.19
CA ALA A 11 6.70 -4.11 8.54
C ALA A 11 6.87 -2.89 9.47
N LEU A 12 8.01 -2.21 9.42
CA LEU A 12 8.25 -1.01 10.23
C LEU A 12 7.26 0.12 9.92
N THR A 13 6.98 0.40 8.65
CA THR A 13 6.09 1.50 8.26
C THR A 13 4.61 1.17 8.44
N LEU A 14 4.19 -0.02 7.99
CA LEU A 14 2.78 -0.40 8.01
C LEU A 14 2.34 -0.84 9.42
N LEU A 15 3.16 -1.58 10.17
CA LEU A 15 2.77 -2.14 11.47
C LEU A 15 3.30 -1.38 12.67
N HIS A 16 4.50 -0.80 12.57
CA HIS A 16 5.21 -0.22 13.73
C HIS A 16 5.24 1.31 13.73
N GLY A 17 4.48 1.95 12.85
CA GLY A 17 4.25 3.39 12.89
C GLY A 17 5.39 4.24 12.35
N ALA A 18 6.35 3.66 11.59
CA ALA A 18 7.28 4.50 10.84
C ALA A 18 6.52 5.41 9.85
N THR A 19 7.10 6.55 9.53
CA THR A 19 6.48 7.58 8.69
C THR A 19 6.55 7.22 7.21
N PHE A 20 5.52 7.56 6.46
CA PHE A 20 5.58 7.48 5.00
C PHE A 20 6.31 8.69 4.42
N SER A 21 6.85 8.53 3.20
CA SER A 21 7.54 9.60 2.48
C SER A 21 6.57 10.32 1.55
N ALA A 22 6.28 11.59 1.88
CA ALA A 22 5.51 12.47 1.00
C ALA A 22 6.23 12.73 -0.32
N THR A 23 7.55 12.91 -0.28
CA THR A 23 8.38 13.10 -1.48
C THR A 23 8.25 11.92 -2.43
N LEU A 24 8.36 10.69 -1.93
CA LEU A 24 8.23 9.48 -2.74
C LEU A 24 6.81 9.31 -3.30
N PHE A 25 5.80 9.74 -2.54
CA PHE A 25 4.43 9.77 -3.04
C PHE A 25 4.31 10.71 -4.25
N ASP A 26 4.75 11.96 -4.11
CA ASP A 26 4.60 13.00 -5.14
C ASP A 26 5.46 12.73 -6.39
N SER A 27 6.65 12.16 -6.21
CA SER A 27 7.57 11.90 -7.32
C SER A 27 7.28 10.61 -8.08
N VAL A 28 6.68 9.61 -7.43
CA VAL A 28 6.43 8.29 -8.01
C VAL A 28 4.94 7.98 -8.07
N LEU A 29 4.31 7.66 -6.94
CA LEU A 29 2.92 7.15 -6.94
C LEU A 29 1.93 8.11 -7.59
N ALA A 30 2.10 9.42 -7.36
CA ALA A 30 1.23 10.43 -7.92
C ALA A 30 1.14 10.39 -9.46
N ALA A 31 2.23 9.99 -10.13
CA ALA A 31 2.32 9.88 -11.59
C ALA A 31 1.61 8.64 -12.16
N TYR A 32 1.44 7.58 -11.35
CA TYR A 32 0.78 6.35 -11.77
C TYR A 32 -0.71 6.30 -11.41
N ARG A 33 -1.25 7.30 -10.71
CA ARG A 33 -2.65 7.28 -10.22
C ARG A 33 -3.67 7.05 -11.33
N ASP A 34 -3.51 7.67 -12.48
CA ASP A 34 -4.47 7.51 -13.58
C ASP A 34 -4.46 6.08 -14.15
N GLU A 35 -3.28 5.48 -14.26
CA GLU A 35 -3.12 4.08 -14.69
C GLU A 35 -3.65 3.10 -13.64
N LEU A 36 -3.31 3.33 -12.37
CA LEU A 36 -3.70 2.47 -11.26
C LEU A 36 -5.22 2.51 -11.03
N ARG A 37 -5.90 3.63 -11.27
CA ARG A 37 -7.38 3.67 -11.22
C ARG A 37 -8.04 2.65 -12.14
N ALA A 38 -7.43 2.36 -13.29
CA ALA A 38 -7.95 1.37 -14.22
C ALA A 38 -7.74 -0.08 -13.75
N ALA A 39 -6.87 -0.30 -12.76
CA ALA A 39 -6.62 -1.61 -12.15
C ALA A 39 -7.57 -1.94 -10.99
N LEU A 40 -8.40 -1.00 -10.54
CA LEU A 40 -9.44 -1.30 -9.55
C LEU A 40 -10.55 -2.14 -10.20
N GLU A 41 -10.89 -3.27 -9.59
CA GLU A 41 -11.99 -4.14 -10.00
C GLU A 41 -13.14 -4.05 -8.98
N PRO A 42 -14.13 -3.13 -9.16
CA PRO A 42 -15.09 -2.80 -8.11
C PRO A 42 -16.06 -3.92 -7.74
N ASP A 43 -16.21 -4.91 -8.63
CA ASP A 43 -17.04 -6.10 -8.39
C ASP A 43 -16.31 -7.15 -7.54
N GLU A 44 -14.97 -7.06 -7.43
CA GLU A 44 -14.13 -8.02 -6.72
C GLU A 44 -13.51 -7.42 -5.45
N ASP A 45 -13.14 -6.14 -5.45
CA ASP A 45 -12.40 -5.48 -4.37
C ASP A 45 -13.16 -4.28 -3.78
N ASP A 46 -12.98 -4.05 -2.48
CA ASP A 46 -13.52 -2.86 -1.82
C ASP A 46 -12.62 -1.63 -2.02
N ALA A 47 -11.33 -1.84 -2.24
CA ALA A 47 -10.37 -0.82 -2.62
C ALA A 47 -9.13 -1.40 -3.31
N LEU A 48 -8.41 -0.52 -4.01
CA LEU A 48 -7.09 -0.79 -4.56
C LEU A 48 -6.03 -0.20 -3.64
N LEU A 49 -5.08 -1.02 -3.23
CA LEU A 49 -3.92 -0.62 -2.46
C LEU A 49 -2.67 -0.63 -3.34
N CYS A 50 -1.98 0.51 -3.39
CA CYS A 50 -0.74 0.66 -4.13
C CYS A 50 0.36 1.17 -3.21
N LEU A 51 1.57 0.62 -3.32
CA LEU A 51 2.72 1.09 -2.56
C LEU A 51 4.02 0.98 -3.36
N VAL A 52 4.97 1.83 -2.98
CA VAL A 52 6.33 1.83 -3.52
C VAL A 52 7.34 1.97 -2.39
N VAL A 53 8.52 1.39 -2.59
CA VAL A 53 9.63 1.47 -1.65
C VAL A 53 10.89 1.89 -2.38
N GLU A 54 11.51 2.97 -1.93
CA GLU A 54 12.81 3.43 -2.43
C GLU A 54 13.77 3.62 -1.26
N GLY A 55 14.82 2.81 -1.21
CA GLY A 55 15.71 2.75 -0.05
C GLY A 55 14.97 2.32 1.21
N ARG A 56 14.79 3.22 2.17
CA ARG A 56 14.01 2.99 3.41
C ARG A 56 12.70 3.77 3.45
N GLU A 57 12.40 4.49 2.38
CA GLU A 57 11.19 5.28 2.27
C GLU A 57 10.07 4.44 1.67
N VAL A 58 8.87 4.64 2.18
CA VAL A 58 7.66 3.96 1.71
C VAL A 58 6.61 5.03 1.43
N ALA A 59 5.93 4.92 0.31
CA ALA A 59 4.73 5.69 0.03
C ALA A 59 3.58 4.71 -0.28
N ILE A 60 2.38 5.09 0.11
CA ILE A 60 1.18 4.26 -0.06
C ILE A 60 0.00 5.11 -0.54
N TRP A 61 -0.83 4.51 -1.38
CA TRP A 61 -2.04 5.10 -1.91
C TRP A 61 -3.17 4.06 -1.86
N LEU A 62 -4.33 4.48 -1.39
CA LEU A 62 -5.53 3.68 -1.33
C LEU A 62 -6.63 4.39 -2.14
N LEU A 63 -7.27 3.65 -3.03
CA LEU A 63 -8.41 4.10 -3.83
C LEU A 63 -9.61 3.19 -3.53
N GLU A 64 -10.67 3.75 -2.96
CA GLU A 64 -11.92 3.04 -2.70
C GLU A 64 -12.82 3.03 -3.94
N THR A 65 -13.76 2.09 -3.99
CA THR A 65 -14.73 1.95 -5.08
C THR A 65 -15.67 3.15 -5.24
N ASP A 66 -15.87 3.94 -4.18
CA ASP A 66 -16.62 5.20 -4.25
C ASP A 66 -15.79 6.37 -4.81
N GLY A 67 -14.53 6.14 -5.16
CA GLY A 67 -13.60 7.13 -5.69
C GLY A 67 -12.84 7.91 -4.61
N SER A 68 -13.03 7.58 -3.32
CA SER A 68 -12.26 8.19 -2.23
C SER A 68 -10.79 7.77 -2.31
N GLU A 69 -9.90 8.75 -2.15
CA GLU A 69 -8.46 8.56 -2.22
C GLU A 69 -7.79 8.91 -0.90
N HIS A 70 -6.89 8.05 -0.45
CA HIS A 70 -6.10 8.26 0.75
C HIS A 70 -4.62 8.02 0.44
N ALA A 71 -3.77 8.94 0.89
CA ALA A 71 -2.32 8.85 0.74
C ALA A 71 -1.65 8.68 2.11
N ASN A 72 -0.58 7.90 2.16
CA ASN A 72 0.33 7.84 3.31
C ASN A 72 -0.39 7.60 4.64
N GLU A 73 -0.22 8.47 5.63
CA GLU A 73 -0.85 8.33 6.95
C GLU A 73 -2.38 8.24 6.86
N ALA A 74 -3.02 8.94 5.92
CA ALA A 74 -4.46 8.86 5.72
C ALA A 74 -4.88 7.47 5.21
N ALA A 75 -4.08 6.87 4.33
CA ALA A 75 -4.34 5.51 3.84
C ALA A 75 -4.19 4.49 4.97
N ARG A 76 -3.13 4.60 5.78
CA ARG A 76 -2.94 3.75 6.96
C ARG A 76 -4.09 3.89 7.96
N GLN A 77 -4.52 5.11 8.26
CA GLN A 77 -5.65 5.35 9.14
C GLN A 77 -6.93 4.72 8.59
N ARG A 78 -7.16 4.83 7.27
CA ARG A 78 -8.32 4.22 6.64
C ARG A 78 -8.29 2.70 6.71
N LEU A 79 -7.17 2.06 6.40
CA LEU A 79 -6.99 0.61 6.56
C LEU A 79 -7.19 0.17 8.01
N GLN A 80 -6.68 0.92 8.99
CA GLN A 80 -6.89 0.64 10.42
C GLN A 80 -8.36 0.76 10.82
N GLN A 81 -9.11 1.69 10.24
CA GLN A 81 -10.55 1.84 10.48
C GLN A 81 -11.34 0.67 9.87
N MET A 82 -11.04 0.31 8.62
CA MET A 82 -11.81 -0.71 7.90
C MET A 82 -11.52 -2.12 8.41
N TRP A 83 -10.26 -2.47 8.66
CA TRP A 83 -9.90 -3.78 9.19
C TRP A 83 -9.97 -3.88 10.71
N ALA A 84 -10.01 -2.76 11.43
CA ALA A 84 -10.07 -2.70 12.88
C ALA A 84 -9.05 -3.66 13.55
N GLU A 85 -9.53 -4.64 14.32
CA GLU A 85 -8.70 -5.63 15.03
C GLU A 85 -7.90 -6.54 14.07
N SER A 86 -8.36 -6.71 12.82
CA SER A 86 -7.72 -7.53 11.79
C SER A 86 -6.59 -6.80 11.06
N TYR A 87 -6.40 -5.49 11.28
CA TYR A 87 -5.41 -4.68 10.54
C TYR A 87 -4.01 -5.32 10.52
N SER A 88 -3.52 -5.73 11.69
CA SER A 88 -2.17 -6.30 11.79
C SER A 88 -2.07 -7.70 11.19
N GLY A 89 -3.18 -8.46 11.13
CA GLY A 89 -3.23 -9.76 10.47
C GLY A 89 -3.14 -9.58 8.96
N ASN A 90 -4.06 -8.79 8.41
CA ASN A 90 -4.19 -8.55 6.98
C ASN A 90 -2.90 -7.95 6.38
N VAL A 91 -2.29 -6.96 7.04
CA VAL A 91 -1.01 -6.40 6.58
C VAL A 91 0.11 -7.44 6.55
N ARG A 92 0.18 -8.36 7.52
CA ARG A 92 1.22 -9.42 7.52
C ARG A 92 1.03 -10.41 6.39
N GLU A 93 -0.21 -10.69 6.00
CA GLU A 93 -0.53 -11.57 4.88
C GLU A 93 -0.22 -10.91 3.52
N LEU A 94 -0.39 -9.58 3.42
CA LEU A 94 -0.11 -8.82 2.21
C LEU A 94 1.38 -8.59 1.95
N ILE A 95 2.19 -8.38 3.00
CA ILE A 95 3.62 -8.03 2.87
C ILE A 95 4.40 -8.98 1.95
N PRO A 96 4.29 -10.33 2.05
CA PRO A 96 5.00 -11.23 1.16
C PRO A 96 4.75 -10.98 -0.33
N GLY A 97 3.49 -10.78 -0.74
CA GLY A 97 3.14 -10.47 -2.13
C GLY A 97 3.70 -9.13 -2.58
N PHE A 98 3.65 -8.10 -1.71
CA PHE A 98 4.26 -6.81 -2.00
C PHE A 98 5.78 -6.88 -2.14
N VAL A 99 6.45 -7.68 -1.30
CA VAL A 99 7.89 -7.90 -1.41
C VAL A 99 8.24 -8.54 -2.75
N GLU A 100 7.47 -9.52 -3.20
CA GLU A 100 7.68 -10.18 -4.50
C GLU A 100 7.56 -9.19 -5.67
N LEU A 101 6.52 -8.35 -5.67
CA LEU A 101 6.33 -7.32 -6.72
C LEU A 101 7.47 -6.29 -6.71
N LEU A 102 7.85 -5.79 -5.54
CA LEU A 102 8.89 -4.78 -5.40
C LEU A 102 10.29 -5.31 -5.74
N ASP A 103 10.58 -6.57 -5.44
CA ASP A 103 11.85 -7.21 -5.78
C ASP A 103 12.01 -7.36 -7.31
N GLN A 104 10.89 -7.46 -8.03
CA GLN A 104 10.84 -7.46 -9.50
C GLN A 104 10.89 -6.05 -10.10
N GLY A 105 10.99 -5.00 -9.28
CA GLY A 105 11.01 -3.60 -9.71
C GLY A 105 9.65 -3.06 -10.14
N MET A 106 8.56 -3.73 -9.77
CA MET A 106 7.20 -3.30 -10.03
C MET A 106 6.63 -2.49 -8.88
N LEU A 107 5.56 -1.72 -9.14
CA LEU A 107 4.72 -1.20 -8.07
C LEU A 107 4.02 -2.36 -7.37
N ALA A 108 3.99 -2.31 -6.04
CA ALA A 108 3.20 -3.27 -5.28
C ALA A 108 1.74 -2.81 -5.30
N VAL A 109 0.91 -3.52 -6.06
CA VAL A 109 -0.50 -3.24 -6.27
C VAL A 109 -1.31 -4.45 -5.86
N GLY A 110 -2.41 -4.26 -5.14
CA GLY A 110 -3.31 -5.34 -4.78
C GLY A 110 -4.68 -4.84 -4.34
N GLY A 111 -5.70 -5.62 -4.68
CA GLY A 111 -7.06 -5.47 -4.17
C GLY A 111 -7.14 -5.76 -2.68
N VAL A 112 -7.99 -5.03 -1.97
CA VAL A 112 -8.30 -5.27 -0.56
C VAL A 112 -9.80 -5.35 -0.33
N LYS A 113 -10.17 -6.18 0.65
CA LYS A 113 -11.55 -6.35 1.11
C LYS A 113 -11.66 -5.93 2.57
N TRP A 114 -12.79 -5.35 2.95
CA TRP A 114 -13.08 -4.92 4.31
C TRP A 114 -13.61 -6.05 5.20
N SER A 115 -14.13 -7.12 4.59
CA SER A 115 -14.69 -8.30 5.25
C SER A 115 -13.65 -9.25 5.81
#